data_AF-A0A971ZBC9-F1
#
_entry.id   AF-A0A971ZBC9-F1
#
_cell.length_a   1.000
_cell.length_b   1.000
_cell.length_c   1.000
_cell.angle_alpha   90.00
_cell.angle_beta   90.00
_cell.angle_gamma   90.00
#
_symmetry.space_group_name_H-M   'P 1'
#
loop_
_entity.id
_entity.type
_entity.pdbx_description
1 polymer ?
#
loop_
_entity_poly.entity_id
_entity_poly.type
_entity_poly.pdbx_seq_one_letter_code
_entity_poly.pdbx_strand_id
1 'polypeptide(L)'
;MSKDAYQADGVIVVNRVKPHTDFHGSVESGLMKMCVIGLGKHAQALEMHRLGVYGLRELMPVAARKILKTGKILLGVGIVENALDQTLAIRASNADGIEALDAELLDLARKNMPSLPVDELDLLIVDNLGKDKSGTGMDTNIIGCMRISGQEEPNKPDISYIIACNLTEASDDNALGMGLADFITRKFYNQIDFEATYENVMTSSFIERGRMPMVAGDEYQAVEWALRAIGPKKAEDILAIRIPSTLELNILQVSPAVLKKIMDSTVYKERRIEVLSEANTIFDEKGSLKPF
;
A
#
# COMPACT_ATOMS: atom_id res chain seq x y z
N MET A 1 -4.79 16.43 21.10
CA MET A 1 -5.26 17.47 20.18
C MET A 1 -4.27 18.62 20.21
N SER A 2 -3.94 19.18 19.05
CA SER A 2 -3.08 20.35 18.91
C SER A 2 -3.75 21.59 19.50
N LYS A 3 -2.94 22.60 19.85
CA LYS A 3 -3.42 23.85 20.42
C LYS A 3 -4.47 24.51 19.53
N ASP A 4 -4.22 24.58 18.23
CA ASP A 4 -5.10 25.24 17.25
C ASP A 4 -6.49 24.57 17.22
N ALA A 5 -6.53 23.24 17.12
CA ALA A 5 -7.78 22.48 17.11
C ALA A 5 -8.54 22.58 18.44
N TYR A 6 -7.83 22.68 19.56
CA TYR A 6 -8.46 22.81 20.88
C TYR A 6 -9.03 24.21 21.12
N GLN A 7 -8.37 25.24 20.57
CA GLN A 7 -8.80 26.64 20.70
C GLN A 7 -9.92 27.02 19.73
N ALA A 8 -10.15 26.24 18.68
CA ALA A 8 -11.28 26.43 17.77
C ALA A 8 -12.63 26.33 18.50
N ASP A 9 -13.62 27.05 17.98
CA ASP A 9 -15.02 26.96 18.41
C ASP A 9 -15.63 25.59 18.06
N GLY A 10 -15.14 24.98 16.98
CA GLY A 10 -15.49 23.63 16.56
C GLY A 10 -14.56 23.12 15.46
N VAL A 11 -14.43 21.80 15.40
CA VAL A 11 -13.58 21.09 14.45
C VAL A 11 -14.44 20.16 13.60
N ILE A 12 -14.25 20.21 12.28
CA ILE A 12 -14.80 19.22 11.35
C ILE A 12 -13.64 18.33 10.90
N VAL A 13 -13.77 17.03 11.11
CA VAL A 13 -12.76 16.06 10.67
C VAL A 13 -13.16 15.54 9.29
N VAL A 14 -12.33 15.78 8.28
CA VAL A 14 -12.56 15.29 6.91
C VAL A 14 -11.40 14.37 6.55
N ASN A 15 -11.69 13.15 6.08
CA ASN A 15 -10.64 12.25 5.62
C ASN A 15 -11.12 11.17 4.66
N ARG A 16 -10.18 10.65 3.88
CA ARG A 16 -10.35 9.38 3.16
C ARG A 16 -10.32 8.22 4.16
N VAL A 17 -11.31 7.34 4.05
CA VAL A 17 -11.39 6.08 4.79
C VAL A 17 -10.88 4.96 3.89
N LYS A 18 -9.86 4.24 4.35
CA LYS A 18 -9.27 3.13 3.61
C LYS A 18 -8.61 2.11 4.54
N PRO A 19 -8.47 0.85 4.09
CA PRO A 19 -7.66 -0.11 4.82
C PRO A 19 -6.21 0.37 4.98
N HIS A 20 -5.62 0.06 6.13
CA HIS A 20 -4.24 0.37 6.46
C HIS A 20 -3.30 -0.70 5.91
N THR A 21 -2.06 -0.31 5.69
CA THR A 21 -0.95 -1.18 5.25
C THR A 21 -0.18 -1.85 6.39
N ASP A 22 -0.59 -1.62 7.63
CA ASP A 22 0.24 -1.98 8.81
C ASP A 22 -0.53 -2.83 9.81
N PHE A 23 -1.86 -2.79 9.77
CA PHE A 23 -2.73 -3.49 10.70
C PHE A 23 -4.15 -3.55 10.16
N HIS A 24 -4.95 -4.45 10.72
CA HIS A 24 -6.39 -4.50 10.48
C HIS A 24 -7.19 -4.37 11.78
N GLY A 25 -8.31 -3.65 11.73
CA GLY A 25 -9.14 -3.38 12.90
C GLY A 25 -10.58 -3.00 12.54
N SER A 26 -11.39 -2.67 13.56
CA SER A 26 -12.75 -2.14 13.32
C SER A 26 -12.73 -0.72 12.74
N VAL A 27 -11.64 0.02 12.98
CA VAL A 27 -11.32 1.31 12.38
C VAL A 27 -9.83 1.34 12.05
N GLU A 28 -9.47 2.00 10.96
CA GLU A 28 -8.12 1.98 10.39
C GLU A 28 -7.69 3.39 9.94
N SER A 29 -7.34 3.61 8.67
CA SER A 29 -7.18 4.96 8.14
C SER A 29 -8.56 5.56 7.90
N GLY A 30 -8.84 6.70 8.51
CA GLY A 30 -10.16 7.31 8.45
C GLY A 30 -10.33 8.44 9.45
N LEU A 31 -11.54 8.61 9.95
CA LEU A 31 -11.92 9.71 10.84
C LEU A 31 -11.32 9.55 12.25
N MET A 32 -11.34 8.35 12.81
CA MET A 32 -10.83 8.06 14.15
C MET A 32 -9.32 8.28 14.22
N LYS A 33 -8.57 7.84 13.20
CA LYS A 33 -7.13 8.12 13.06
C LYS A 33 -6.85 9.61 12.99
N MET A 34 -7.66 10.37 12.24
CA MET A 34 -7.49 11.82 12.15
C MET A 34 -7.78 12.54 13.46
N CYS A 35 -8.72 12.04 14.29
CA CYS A 35 -8.96 12.59 15.62
C CYS A 35 -7.70 12.52 16.50
N VAL A 36 -6.91 11.45 16.38
CA VAL A 36 -5.72 11.21 17.20
C VAL A 36 -4.46 11.72 16.52
N ILE A 37 -4.06 11.12 15.41
CA ILE A 37 -2.79 11.40 14.74
C ILE A 37 -2.86 12.74 14.01
N GLY A 38 -3.92 12.98 13.24
CA GLY A 38 -4.09 14.21 12.46
C GLY A 38 -4.15 15.45 13.36
N LEU A 39 -5.10 15.48 14.31
CA LEU A 39 -5.25 16.61 15.23
C LEU A 39 -4.14 16.66 16.27
N GLY A 40 -3.55 15.54 16.65
CA GLY A 40 -2.47 15.46 17.64
C GLY A 40 -1.08 15.81 17.11
N LYS A 41 -0.92 15.88 15.78
CA LYS A 41 0.35 16.18 15.09
C LYS A 41 1.47 15.22 15.55
N HIS A 42 2.72 15.66 15.41
CA HIS A 42 3.91 14.83 15.66
C HIS A 42 3.93 14.14 17.03
N ALA A 43 3.56 14.83 18.11
CA ALA A 43 3.64 14.26 19.47
C ALA A 43 2.70 13.06 19.68
N GLN A 44 1.46 13.12 19.17
CA GLN A 44 0.54 11.98 19.31
C GLN A 44 0.86 10.87 18.31
N ALA A 45 1.33 11.22 17.11
CA ALA A 45 1.83 10.24 16.16
C ALA A 45 2.94 9.40 16.79
N LEU A 46 3.96 10.06 17.34
CA LEU A 46 5.11 9.40 17.97
C LEU A 46 4.68 8.46 19.09
N GLU A 47 3.78 8.88 19.99
CA GLU A 47 3.36 8.02 21.11
C GLU A 47 2.53 6.81 20.66
N MET A 48 1.68 6.96 19.65
CA MET A 48 0.94 5.82 19.09
C MET A 48 1.89 4.84 18.37
N HIS A 49 2.80 5.37 17.54
CA HIS A 49 3.76 4.55 16.78
C HIS A 49 4.80 3.88 17.67
N ARG A 50 5.19 4.48 18.80
CA ARG A 50 6.10 3.87 19.80
C ARG A 50 5.58 2.54 20.34
N LEU A 51 4.27 2.33 20.31
CA LEU A 51 3.61 1.10 20.76
C LEU A 51 3.30 0.14 19.58
N GLY A 52 3.83 0.43 18.39
CA GLY A 52 3.68 -0.38 17.18
C GLY A 52 2.22 -0.62 16.79
N VAL A 53 1.95 -1.80 16.24
CA VAL A 53 0.61 -2.22 15.81
C VAL A 53 -0.40 -2.21 16.96
N TYR A 54 0.02 -2.55 18.19
CA TYR A 54 -0.86 -2.48 19.35
C TYR A 54 -1.36 -1.04 19.62
N GLY A 55 -0.45 -0.06 19.53
CA GLY A 55 -0.81 1.35 19.65
C GLY A 55 -1.81 1.79 18.59
N LEU A 56 -1.57 1.40 17.34
CA LEU A 56 -2.42 1.78 16.21
C LEU A 56 -3.78 1.07 16.19
N ARG A 57 -3.83 -0.22 16.55
CA ARG A 57 -5.05 -1.04 16.47
C ARG A 57 -5.92 -0.90 17.71
N GLU A 58 -5.33 -0.96 18.90
CA GLU A 58 -6.07 -1.06 20.16
C GLU A 58 -6.22 0.29 20.88
N LEU A 59 -5.14 1.09 20.90
CA LEU A 59 -5.13 2.33 21.68
C LEU A 59 -5.62 3.55 20.91
N MET A 60 -5.40 3.62 19.60
CA MET A 60 -5.89 4.73 18.76
C MET A 60 -7.42 4.89 18.86
N PRO A 61 -8.26 3.84 18.75
CA PRO A 61 -9.71 4.01 18.91
C PRO A 61 -10.09 4.51 20.30
N VAL A 62 -9.40 4.03 21.35
CA VAL A 62 -9.62 4.48 22.74
C VAL A 62 -9.26 5.96 22.91
N ALA A 63 -8.13 6.39 22.34
CA ALA A 63 -7.70 7.79 22.36
C ALA A 63 -8.68 8.68 21.57
N ALA A 64 -9.13 8.24 20.40
CA ALA A 64 -10.11 8.95 19.58
C ALA A 64 -11.41 9.21 20.34
N ARG A 65 -11.97 8.19 21.03
CA ARG A 65 -13.17 8.35 21.87
C ARG A 65 -12.98 9.38 22.98
N LYS A 66 -11.80 9.46 23.61
CA LYS A 66 -11.49 10.51 24.61
C LYS A 66 -11.46 11.90 23.98
N ILE A 67 -10.95 12.02 22.75
CA ILE A 67 -10.90 13.29 22.01
C ILE A 67 -12.31 13.72 21.60
N LEU A 68 -13.15 12.81 21.11
CA LEU A 68 -14.55 13.11 20.78
C LEU A 68 -15.33 13.64 21.99
N LYS A 69 -15.11 13.05 23.18
CA LYS A 69 -15.73 13.50 24.45
C LYS A 69 -15.33 14.91 24.91
N THR A 70 -14.33 15.54 24.29
CA THR A 70 -14.02 16.95 24.57
C THR A 70 -15.10 17.92 24.06
N GLY A 71 -15.97 17.46 23.16
CA GLY A 71 -17.00 18.29 22.52
C GLY A 71 -16.46 19.25 21.46
N LYS A 72 -15.16 19.20 21.16
CA LYS A 72 -14.53 20.08 20.15
C LYS A 72 -14.76 19.63 18.72
N ILE A 73 -14.96 18.34 18.49
CA ILE A 73 -15.27 17.80 17.17
C ILE A 73 -16.79 17.85 16.99
N LEU A 74 -17.26 18.56 15.98
CA LEU A 74 -18.69 18.75 15.72
C LEU A 74 -19.22 17.74 14.70
N LEU A 75 -18.40 17.42 13.69
CA LEU A 75 -18.79 16.62 12.53
C LEU A 75 -17.58 15.84 11.99
N GLY A 76 -17.82 14.63 11.49
CA GLY A 76 -16.89 13.87 10.67
C GLY A 76 -17.45 13.68 9.25
N VAL A 77 -16.60 13.82 8.24
CA VAL A 77 -16.92 13.60 6.82
C VAL A 77 -15.93 12.58 6.25
N GLY A 78 -16.40 11.36 6.02
CA GLY A 78 -15.62 10.28 5.46
C GLY A 78 -15.82 10.15 3.95
N ILE A 79 -14.70 9.95 3.24
CA ILE A 79 -14.66 9.78 1.79
C ILE A 79 -14.13 8.38 1.50
N VAL A 80 -14.83 7.62 0.65
CA VAL A 80 -14.35 6.33 0.13
C VAL A 80 -14.12 6.46 -1.36
N GLU A 81 -12.98 5.97 -1.82
CA GLU A 81 -12.61 5.89 -3.23
C GLU A 81 -12.74 4.44 -3.72
N ASN A 82 -12.97 4.26 -5.02
CA ASN A 82 -12.99 2.94 -5.66
C ASN A 82 -11.59 2.56 -6.16
N ALA A 83 -11.47 1.37 -6.74
CA ALA A 83 -10.24 0.82 -7.33
C ALA A 83 -9.61 1.64 -8.47
N LEU A 84 -10.25 2.71 -8.94
CA LEU A 84 -9.76 3.62 -9.99
C LEU A 84 -9.44 5.02 -9.43
N ASP A 85 -9.26 5.15 -8.11
CA ASP A 85 -9.06 6.41 -7.40
C ASP A 85 -10.19 7.44 -7.59
N GLN A 86 -11.40 6.98 -7.93
CA GLN A 86 -12.57 7.84 -8.07
C GLN A 86 -13.40 7.81 -6.79
N THR A 87 -13.97 8.96 -6.40
CA THR A 87 -14.86 9.04 -5.24
C THR A 87 -16.07 8.13 -5.43
N LEU A 88 -16.19 7.13 -4.55
CA LEU A 88 -17.30 6.17 -4.51
C LEU A 88 -18.41 6.65 -3.59
N ALA A 89 -18.05 7.20 -2.43
CA ALA A 89 -19.01 7.67 -1.44
C ALA A 89 -18.45 8.82 -0.60
N ILE A 90 -19.33 9.76 -0.24
CA ILE A 90 -19.08 10.77 0.79
C ILE A 90 -20.22 10.65 1.80
N ARG A 91 -19.88 10.48 3.07
CA ARG A 91 -20.86 10.41 4.15
C ARG A 91 -20.40 11.25 5.33
N ALA A 92 -21.36 11.77 6.08
CA ALA A 92 -21.09 12.61 7.23
C ALA A 92 -21.91 12.16 8.44
N SER A 93 -21.34 12.37 9.63
CA SER A 93 -22.00 12.08 10.90
C SER A 93 -21.59 13.11 11.95
N ASN A 94 -22.48 13.38 12.91
CA ASN A 94 -22.14 14.18 14.08
C ASN A 94 -21.12 13.44 14.96
N ALA A 95 -20.56 14.13 15.96
CA ALA A 95 -19.51 13.59 16.83
C ALA A 95 -19.83 12.19 17.41
N ASP A 96 -21.08 11.97 17.84
CA ASP A 96 -21.51 10.71 18.47
C ASP A 96 -21.52 9.53 17.49
N GLY A 97 -21.73 9.78 16.20
CA GLY A 97 -21.78 8.75 15.18
C GLY A 97 -20.50 8.60 14.35
N ILE A 98 -19.42 9.33 14.65
CA ILE A 98 -18.16 9.27 13.86
C ILE A 98 -17.57 7.86 13.83
N GLU A 99 -17.49 7.19 14.97
CA GLU A 99 -16.86 5.87 15.04
C GLU A 99 -17.62 4.81 14.23
N ALA A 100 -18.95 4.79 14.36
CA ALA A 100 -19.80 3.88 13.60
C ALA A 100 -19.71 4.17 12.09
N LEU A 101 -19.74 5.45 11.72
CA LEU A 101 -19.56 5.86 10.32
C LEU A 101 -18.20 5.42 9.76
N ASP A 102 -17.12 5.61 10.53
CA ASP A 102 -15.77 5.25 10.09
C ASP A 102 -15.64 3.74 9.84
N ALA A 103 -16.22 2.92 10.73
CA ALA A 103 -16.27 1.47 10.56
C ALA A 103 -17.10 1.03 9.32
N GLU A 104 -18.29 1.62 9.13
CA GLU A 104 -19.13 1.34 7.96
C GLU A 104 -18.44 1.70 6.64
N LEU A 105 -17.77 2.86 6.61
CA LEU A 105 -17.02 3.32 5.44
C LEU A 105 -15.78 2.45 5.19
N LEU A 106 -15.12 1.96 6.24
CA LEU A 106 -14.01 1.04 6.10
C LEU A 106 -14.45 -0.28 5.48
N ASP A 107 -15.60 -0.83 5.87
CA ASP A 107 -16.16 -2.03 5.25
C ASP A 107 -16.54 -1.81 3.79
N LEU A 108 -17.05 -0.62 3.45
CA LEU A 108 -17.28 -0.23 2.05
C LEU A 108 -15.95 -0.15 1.28
N ALA A 109 -14.92 0.46 1.87
CA ALA A 109 -13.60 0.60 1.26
C ALA A 109 -12.95 -0.77 1.02
N ARG A 110 -13.00 -1.71 1.98
CA ARG A 110 -12.49 -3.08 1.82
C ARG A 110 -13.12 -3.80 0.63
N LYS A 111 -14.44 -3.68 0.47
CA LYS A 111 -15.17 -4.32 -0.66
C LYS A 111 -14.82 -3.74 -2.03
N ASN A 112 -14.25 -2.54 -2.06
CA ASN A 112 -13.91 -1.83 -3.30
C ASN A 112 -12.40 -1.60 -3.46
N MET A 113 -11.60 -2.20 -2.58
CA MET A 113 -10.15 -2.12 -2.63
C MET A 113 -9.66 -2.82 -3.91
N PRO A 114 -8.73 -2.19 -4.66
CA PRO A 114 -8.14 -2.85 -5.81
C PRO A 114 -7.36 -4.09 -5.35
N SER A 115 -7.15 -5.05 -6.25
CA SER A 115 -6.39 -6.28 -5.96
C SER A 115 -5.86 -6.88 -7.25
N LEU A 116 -4.77 -7.63 -7.14
CA LEU A 116 -4.29 -8.46 -8.25
C LEU A 116 -5.39 -9.46 -8.65
N PRO A 117 -5.48 -9.83 -9.95
CA PRO A 117 -6.55 -10.71 -10.43
C PRO A 117 -6.29 -12.20 -10.15
N VAL A 118 -5.19 -12.53 -9.48
CA VAL A 118 -4.79 -13.88 -9.06
C VAL A 118 -4.15 -13.82 -7.67
N ASP A 119 -4.28 -14.91 -6.91
CA ASP A 119 -3.77 -15.00 -5.53
C ASP A 119 -2.35 -15.60 -5.43
N GLU A 120 -1.79 -16.12 -6.52
CA GLU A 120 -0.48 -16.80 -6.53
C GLU A 120 0.37 -16.26 -7.67
N LEU A 121 1.58 -15.80 -7.35
CA LEU A 121 2.57 -15.32 -8.30
C LEU A 121 3.96 -15.83 -7.97
N ASP A 122 4.70 -16.13 -9.03
CA ASP A 122 6.13 -16.38 -8.98
C ASP A 122 6.91 -15.07 -8.93
N LEU A 123 6.42 -14.06 -9.66
CA LEU A 123 7.11 -12.78 -9.81
C LEU A 123 6.13 -11.63 -9.93
N LEU A 124 6.31 -10.61 -9.09
CA LEU A 124 5.68 -9.30 -9.26
C LEU A 124 6.76 -8.25 -9.57
N ILE A 125 6.63 -7.59 -10.72
CA ILE A 125 7.47 -6.46 -11.12
C ILE A 125 6.68 -5.18 -10.87
N VAL A 126 7.22 -4.30 -10.04
CA VAL A 126 6.62 -3.01 -9.71
C VAL A 126 7.51 -1.91 -10.27
N ASP A 127 7.01 -1.20 -11.28
CA ASP A 127 7.81 -0.19 -11.97
C ASP A 127 8.21 0.96 -11.04
N ASN A 128 7.27 1.41 -10.19
CA ASN A 128 7.46 2.54 -9.31
C ASN A 128 6.97 2.26 -7.89
N LEU A 129 7.86 2.46 -6.93
CA LEU A 129 7.58 2.50 -5.50
C LEU A 129 7.61 3.96 -5.04
N GLY A 130 6.70 4.33 -4.13
CA GLY A 130 6.78 5.67 -3.55
C GLY A 130 5.69 5.98 -2.54
N LYS A 131 5.93 7.00 -1.70
CA LYS A 131 5.00 7.41 -0.63
C LYS A 131 3.66 7.93 -1.18
N ASP A 132 3.68 8.43 -2.42
CA ASP A 132 2.52 8.84 -3.20
C ASP A 132 1.70 7.66 -3.71
N LYS A 133 2.34 6.51 -3.95
CA LYS A 133 1.67 5.26 -4.36
C LYS A 133 1.06 4.54 -3.17
N SER A 134 1.81 4.46 -2.08
CA SER A 134 1.31 3.98 -0.78
C SER A 134 2.15 4.55 0.34
N GLY A 135 1.58 4.71 1.54
CA GLY A 135 2.31 5.27 2.69
C GLY A 135 3.58 4.47 3.05
N THR A 136 3.64 3.20 2.65
CA THR A 136 4.76 2.28 2.82
C THR A 136 5.54 2.04 1.52
N GLY A 137 5.43 2.92 0.53
CA GLY A 137 6.04 2.76 -0.79
C GLY A 137 5.24 1.86 -1.73
N MET A 138 4.88 0.66 -1.25
CA MET A 138 3.98 -0.29 -1.90
C MET A 138 2.85 -0.67 -0.94
N ASP A 139 1.63 -0.84 -1.45
CA ASP A 139 0.48 -1.25 -0.63
C ASP A 139 0.58 -2.75 -0.29
N THR A 140 0.74 -3.02 1.00
CA THR A 140 0.92 -4.37 1.55
C THR A 140 -0.31 -5.26 1.39
N ASN A 141 -1.50 -4.67 1.21
CA ASN A 141 -2.73 -5.42 0.90
C ASN A 141 -2.72 -5.94 -0.54
N ILE A 142 -2.04 -5.24 -1.44
CA ILE A 142 -1.91 -5.61 -2.85
C ILE A 142 -0.85 -6.68 -3.05
N ILE A 143 0.27 -6.56 -2.35
CA ILE A 143 1.41 -7.48 -2.48
C ILE A 143 1.38 -8.65 -1.48
N GLY A 144 0.43 -8.66 -0.53
CA GLY A 144 0.29 -9.73 0.46
C GLY A 144 1.45 -9.83 1.45
N CYS A 145 2.17 -8.73 1.68
CA CYS A 145 3.40 -8.74 2.47
C CYS A 145 3.49 -7.47 3.33
N MET A 146 3.50 -7.62 4.66
CA MET A 146 3.58 -6.53 5.63
C MET A 146 5.01 -6.29 6.12
N ARG A 147 5.82 -7.32 6.38
CA ARG A 147 7.17 -7.25 7.00
C ARG A 147 7.18 -6.41 8.28
N ILE A 148 6.28 -6.74 9.20
CA ILE A 148 6.22 -6.14 10.54
C ILE A 148 6.52 -7.23 11.58
N SER A 149 7.61 -7.04 12.33
CA SER A 149 8.04 -8.00 13.35
C SER A 149 6.94 -8.27 14.38
N GLY A 150 6.65 -9.56 14.61
CA GLY A 150 5.63 -10.02 15.57
C GLY A 150 4.19 -9.90 15.06
N GLN A 151 3.95 -9.52 13.81
CA GLN A 151 2.66 -9.66 13.15
C GLN A 151 2.67 -10.89 12.24
N GLU A 152 1.50 -11.51 12.08
CA GLU A 152 1.28 -12.59 11.12
C GLU A 152 1.19 -11.99 9.71
N GLU A 153 1.90 -12.58 8.75
CA GLU A 153 1.83 -12.15 7.35
C GLU A 153 0.49 -12.56 6.72
N PRO A 154 -0.04 -11.77 5.77
CA PRO A 154 -1.20 -12.21 4.98
C PRO A 154 -0.89 -13.51 4.24
N ASN A 155 -1.85 -14.43 4.20
CA ASN A 155 -1.69 -15.66 3.43
C ASN A 155 -1.83 -15.43 1.90
N LYS A 156 -2.41 -14.29 1.50
CA LYS A 156 -2.71 -13.96 0.11
C LYS A 156 -2.58 -12.46 -0.17
N PRO A 157 -2.22 -12.07 -1.41
CA PRO A 157 -1.65 -12.96 -2.43
C PRO A 157 -0.29 -13.52 -1.98
N ASP A 158 0.01 -14.74 -2.42
CA ASP A 158 1.30 -15.40 -2.21
C ASP A 158 2.20 -15.09 -3.40
N ILE A 159 3.23 -14.29 -3.16
CA ILE A 159 4.16 -13.81 -4.18
C ILE A 159 5.56 -14.25 -3.81
N SER A 160 6.18 -15.08 -4.65
CA SER A 160 7.51 -15.63 -4.35
C SER A 160 8.62 -14.56 -4.36
N TYR A 161 8.61 -13.67 -5.35
CA TYR A 161 9.58 -12.58 -5.45
C TYR A 161 8.97 -11.28 -5.97
N ILE A 162 9.40 -10.17 -5.38
CA ILE A 162 9.01 -8.81 -5.77
C ILE A 162 10.24 -8.02 -6.24
N ILE A 163 10.11 -7.36 -7.39
CA ILE A 163 11.09 -6.42 -7.93
C ILE A 163 10.52 -5.01 -7.84
N ALA A 164 11.26 -4.06 -7.26
CA ALA A 164 10.94 -2.63 -7.35
C ALA A 164 11.96 -1.91 -8.26
N CYS A 165 11.48 -1.36 -9.38
CA CYS A 165 12.36 -0.89 -10.46
C CYS A 165 12.83 0.55 -10.27
N ASN A 166 11.96 1.45 -9.78
CA ASN A 166 12.26 2.86 -9.60
C ASN A 166 11.59 3.42 -8.33
N LEU A 167 12.12 4.55 -7.86
CA LEU A 167 11.44 5.40 -6.90
C LEU A 167 10.71 6.53 -7.63
N THR A 168 9.51 6.88 -7.18
CA THR A 168 8.79 8.05 -7.72
C THR A 168 9.48 9.35 -7.34
N GLU A 169 9.44 10.34 -8.23
CA GLU A 169 9.96 11.69 -7.93
C GLU A 169 9.26 12.31 -6.72
N ALA A 170 7.96 12.09 -6.58
CA ALA A 170 7.15 12.59 -5.48
C ALA A 170 7.52 12.01 -4.11
N SER A 171 8.38 10.99 -4.05
CA SER A 171 8.88 10.45 -2.78
C SER A 171 9.95 11.30 -2.12
N ASP A 172 10.51 12.29 -2.82
CA ASP A 172 11.68 13.07 -2.40
C ASP A 172 12.82 12.12 -2.00
N ASP A 173 13.13 11.15 -2.86
CA ASP A 173 14.22 10.18 -2.67
C ASP A 173 14.07 9.25 -1.44
N ASN A 174 12.93 9.32 -0.75
CA ASN A 174 12.61 8.46 0.39
C ASN A 174 12.15 7.06 -0.04
N ALA A 175 12.95 6.04 0.28
CA ALA A 175 12.70 4.66 -0.09
C ALA A 175 12.06 3.83 1.05
N LEU A 176 11.24 4.44 1.91
CA LEU A 176 10.47 3.71 2.92
C LEU A 176 9.68 2.57 2.26
N GLY A 177 9.91 1.34 2.73
CA GLY A 177 9.26 0.15 2.16
C GLY A 177 10.02 -0.52 1.04
N MET A 178 11.22 -0.05 0.66
CA MET A 178 12.10 -0.80 -0.24
C MET A 178 12.34 -2.22 0.26
N GLY A 179 12.38 -2.39 1.58
CA GLY A 179 12.53 -3.68 2.23
C GLY A 179 11.30 -4.56 2.12
N LEU A 180 10.25 -4.21 1.36
CA LEU A 180 9.15 -5.09 0.93
C LEU A 180 9.49 -5.83 -0.38
N ALA A 181 10.47 -5.36 -1.14
CA ALA A 181 10.98 -6.04 -2.32
C ALA A 181 12.11 -7.01 -1.98
N ASP A 182 12.41 -7.91 -2.90
CA ASP A 182 13.54 -8.84 -2.83
C ASP A 182 14.69 -8.35 -3.70
N PHE A 183 14.36 -7.72 -4.84
CA PHE A 183 15.31 -7.10 -5.75
C PHE A 183 14.95 -5.64 -6.05
N ILE A 184 15.97 -4.81 -6.18
CA ILE A 184 15.87 -3.46 -6.72
C ILE A 184 16.89 -3.26 -7.84
N THR A 185 16.68 -2.27 -8.69
CA THR A 185 17.65 -1.92 -9.74
C THR A 185 18.75 -1.00 -9.21
N ARG A 186 19.87 -0.92 -9.93
CA ARG A 186 20.93 0.07 -9.67
C ARG A 186 20.40 1.48 -9.76
N LYS A 187 19.48 1.73 -10.69
CA LYS A 187 18.82 3.02 -10.86
C LYS A 187 18.04 3.40 -9.61
N PHE A 188 17.19 2.51 -9.10
CA PHE A 188 16.48 2.69 -7.82
C PHE A 188 17.47 3.01 -6.70
N TYR A 189 18.50 2.17 -6.53
CA TYR A 189 19.48 2.32 -5.46
C TYR A 189 20.16 3.71 -5.47
N ASN A 190 20.50 4.21 -6.65
CA ASN A 190 21.16 5.50 -6.80
C ASN A 190 20.23 6.70 -6.49
N GLN A 191 18.90 6.50 -6.44
CA GLN A 191 17.93 7.52 -6.06
C GLN A 191 17.73 7.64 -4.55
N ILE A 192 18.24 6.70 -3.74
CA ILE A 192 17.88 6.65 -2.31
C ILE A 192 18.56 7.75 -1.51
N ASP A 193 17.76 8.57 -0.84
CA ASP A 193 18.18 9.34 0.34
C ASP A 193 18.04 8.46 1.59
N PHE A 194 19.19 7.99 2.09
CA PHE A 194 19.24 7.13 3.27
C PHE A 194 18.86 7.84 4.56
N GLU A 195 19.15 9.14 4.70
CA GLU A 195 18.83 9.90 5.91
C GLU A 195 17.31 10.02 6.06
N ALA A 196 16.64 10.50 5.01
CA ALA A 196 15.19 10.60 4.96
C ALA A 196 14.51 9.22 5.09
N THR A 197 15.06 8.19 4.44
CA THR A 197 14.53 6.83 4.52
C THR A 197 14.60 6.30 5.95
N TYR A 198 15.76 6.41 6.61
CA TYR A 198 15.95 5.89 7.96
C TYR A 198 15.20 6.67 9.02
N GLU A 199 15.03 7.99 8.88
CA GLU A 199 14.18 8.78 9.79
C GLU A 199 12.74 8.25 9.81
N ASN A 200 12.17 7.96 8.64
CA ASN A 200 10.82 7.43 8.52
C ASN A 200 10.70 5.98 9.01
N VAL A 201 11.70 5.14 8.71
CA VAL A 201 11.76 3.76 9.21
C VAL A 201 11.82 3.75 10.74
N MET A 202 12.66 4.60 11.33
CA MET A 202 12.77 4.71 12.79
C MET A 202 11.50 5.28 13.42
N THR A 203 10.86 6.27 12.79
CA THR A 203 9.59 6.85 13.27
C THR A 203 8.47 5.81 13.30
N SER A 204 8.39 4.95 12.28
CA SER A 204 7.41 3.86 12.23
C SER A 204 7.77 2.67 13.11
N SER A 205 9.05 2.51 13.47
CA SER A 205 9.62 1.33 14.13
C SER A 205 9.52 0.01 13.33
N PHE A 206 9.18 0.06 12.04
CA PHE A 206 9.07 -1.12 11.17
C PHE A 206 10.39 -1.34 10.41
N ILE A 207 11.41 -1.78 11.15
CA ILE A 207 12.80 -1.88 10.68
C ILE A 207 12.95 -2.73 9.41
N GLU A 208 12.17 -3.80 9.25
CA GLU A 208 12.30 -4.70 8.10
C GLU A 208 12.02 -4.00 6.77
N ARG A 209 11.13 -3.01 6.76
CA ARG A 209 10.77 -2.21 5.59
C ARG A 209 11.88 -1.25 5.12
N GLY A 210 12.90 -1.04 5.96
CA GLY A 210 14.11 -0.30 5.61
C GLY A 210 15.30 -1.18 5.25
N ARG A 211 15.15 -2.51 5.19
CA ARG A 211 16.25 -3.41 4.78
C ARG A 211 16.55 -3.23 3.30
N MET A 212 17.84 -3.25 2.96
CA MET A 212 18.30 -3.13 1.58
C MET A 212 18.08 -4.44 0.81
N PRO A 213 17.30 -4.44 -0.29
CA PRO A 213 17.15 -5.60 -1.16
C PRO A 213 18.41 -5.85 -2.00
N MET A 214 18.45 -6.97 -2.72
CA MET A 214 19.56 -7.23 -3.66
C MET A 214 19.52 -6.21 -4.82
N VAL A 215 20.66 -5.59 -5.12
CA VAL A 215 20.76 -4.55 -6.15
C VAL A 215 21.25 -5.15 -7.47
N ALA A 216 20.32 -5.35 -8.41
CA ALA A 216 20.61 -5.75 -9.79
C ALA A 216 21.17 -4.57 -10.61
N GLY A 217 21.91 -4.86 -11.67
CA GLY A 217 22.44 -3.85 -12.60
C GLY A 217 21.35 -3.08 -13.33
N ASP A 218 20.31 -3.77 -13.77
CA ASP A 218 19.15 -3.26 -14.51
C ASP A 218 17.92 -4.15 -14.27
N GLU A 219 16.79 -3.81 -14.89
CA GLU A 219 15.54 -4.57 -14.77
C GLU A 219 15.65 -5.98 -15.36
N TYR A 220 16.40 -6.15 -16.45
CA TYR A 220 16.61 -7.46 -17.08
C TYR A 220 17.30 -8.43 -16.13
N GLN A 221 18.41 -8.01 -15.51
CA GLN A 221 19.13 -8.82 -14.54
C GLN A 221 18.28 -9.11 -13.30
N ALA A 222 17.47 -8.14 -12.83
CA ALA A 222 16.58 -8.37 -11.70
C ALA A 222 15.58 -9.51 -12.00
N VAL A 223 14.98 -9.49 -13.20
CA VAL A 223 14.08 -10.56 -13.66
C VAL A 223 14.84 -11.88 -13.83
N GLU A 224 16.04 -11.88 -14.41
CA GLU A 224 16.87 -13.08 -14.54
C GLU A 224 17.14 -13.73 -13.17
N TRP A 225 17.50 -12.94 -12.16
CA TRP A 225 17.74 -13.43 -10.81
C TRP A 225 16.48 -13.98 -10.15
N ALA A 226 15.35 -13.29 -10.28
CA ALA A 226 14.08 -13.78 -9.76
C ALA A 226 13.67 -15.10 -10.41
N LEU A 227 13.72 -15.20 -11.74
CA LEU A 227 13.41 -16.43 -12.49
C LEU A 227 14.34 -17.60 -12.10
N ARG A 228 15.61 -17.32 -11.86
CA ARG A 228 16.56 -18.32 -11.34
C ARG A 228 16.19 -18.78 -9.92
N ALA A 229 15.67 -17.89 -9.08
CA ALA A 229 15.34 -18.16 -7.69
C ALA A 229 13.97 -18.86 -7.48
N ILE A 230 13.04 -18.74 -8.43
CA ILE A 230 11.74 -19.46 -8.44
C ILE A 230 11.91 -20.99 -8.48
N GLY A 231 13.04 -21.47 -9.01
CA GLY A 231 13.33 -22.89 -9.15
C GLY A 231 12.92 -23.46 -10.52
N PRO A 232 12.88 -24.80 -10.68
CA PRO A 232 12.75 -25.44 -11.99
C PRO A 232 11.31 -25.39 -12.51
N LYS A 233 10.88 -24.23 -13.03
CA LYS A 233 9.64 -24.06 -13.79
C LYS A 233 9.93 -23.87 -15.28
N LYS A 234 9.03 -24.37 -16.13
CA LYS A 234 9.07 -24.04 -17.56
C LYS A 234 8.62 -22.61 -17.75
N ALA A 235 9.18 -21.92 -18.74
CA ALA A 235 8.84 -20.53 -19.05
C ALA A 235 7.33 -20.30 -19.25
N GLU A 236 6.63 -21.28 -19.86
CA GLU A 236 5.18 -21.25 -20.11
C GLU A 236 4.32 -21.36 -18.86
N ASP A 237 4.87 -21.83 -17.74
CA ASP A 237 4.16 -22.04 -16.46
C ASP A 237 4.42 -20.92 -15.44
N ILE A 238 5.28 -19.95 -15.76
CA ILE A 238 5.69 -18.88 -14.83
C ILE A 238 4.54 -17.91 -14.62
N LEU A 239 4.17 -17.70 -13.36
CA LEU A 239 3.13 -16.75 -12.98
C LEU A 239 3.73 -15.38 -12.69
N ALA A 240 3.83 -14.53 -13.71
CA ALA A 240 4.43 -13.20 -13.58
C ALA A 240 3.43 -12.10 -13.92
N ILE A 241 3.43 -11.04 -13.12
CA ILE A 241 2.72 -9.79 -13.37
C ILE A 241 3.70 -8.63 -13.27
N ARG A 242 3.56 -7.65 -14.17
CA ARG A 242 4.15 -6.32 -14.04
C ARG A 242 3.04 -5.29 -13.89
N ILE A 243 3.24 -4.34 -12.98
CA ILE A 243 2.31 -3.23 -12.67
C ILE A 243 3.07 -1.89 -12.66
N PRO A 244 2.42 -0.76 -13.05
CA PRO A 244 3.02 0.57 -12.91
C PRO A 244 3.33 0.93 -11.45
N SER A 245 2.42 0.59 -10.54
CA SER A 245 2.56 0.72 -9.09
C SER A 245 1.45 -0.07 -8.38
N THR A 246 1.52 -0.23 -7.06
CA THR A 246 0.42 -0.85 -6.28
C THR A 246 -0.84 0.01 -6.19
N LEU A 247 -0.78 1.27 -6.62
CA LEU A 247 -1.95 2.15 -6.73
C LEU A 247 -2.64 1.98 -8.09
N GLU A 248 -1.85 1.76 -9.14
CA GLU A 248 -2.31 1.74 -10.54
C GLU A 248 -2.46 0.29 -11.03
N LEU A 249 -3.63 -0.32 -10.77
CA LEU A 249 -3.93 -1.71 -11.15
C LEU A 249 -4.96 -1.84 -12.29
N ASN A 250 -5.23 -0.75 -13.00
CA ASN A 250 -6.14 -0.72 -14.14
C ASN A 250 -5.52 -1.30 -15.42
N ILE A 251 -4.20 -1.29 -15.55
CA ILE A 251 -3.45 -1.88 -16.66
C ILE A 251 -2.35 -2.76 -16.09
N LEU A 252 -2.27 -4.01 -16.54
CA LEU A 252 -1.27 -4.98 -16.11
C LEU A 252 -0.65 -5.66 -17.34
N GLN A 253 0.65 -5.95 -17.26
CA GLN A 253 1.29 -6.90 -18.17
C GLN A 253 1.38 -8.24 -17.46
N VAL A 254 0.85 -9.30 -18.06
CA VAL A 254 0.70 -10.61 -17.42
C VAL A 254 1.38 -11.68 -18.28
N SER A 255 1.96 -12.70 -17.66
CA SER A 255 2.44 -13.87 -18.40
C SER A 255 1.29 -14.64 -19.04
N PRO A 256 1.54 -15.46 -20.08
CA PRO A 256 0.50 -16.31 -20.67
C PRO A 256 -0.19 -17.23 -19.65
N ALA A 257 0.55 -17.74 -18.67
CA ALA A 257 0.00 -18.56 -17.59
C ALA A 257 -0.96 -17.78 -16.68
N VAL A 258 -0.61 -16.54 -16.31
CA VAL A 258 -1.50 -15.68 -15.54
C VAL A 258 -2.74 -15.32 -16.35
N LEU A 259 -2.60 -14.95 -17.63
CA LEU A 259 -3.74 -14.64 -18.49
C LEU A 259 -4.72 -15.81 -18.54
N LYS A 260 -4.22 -17.04 -18.71
CA LYS A 260 -5.05 -18.26 -18.66
C LYS A 260 -5.78 -18.39 -17.32
N LYS A 261 -5.07 -18.26 -16.18
CA LYS A 261 -5.68 -18.29 -14.84
C LYS A 261 -6.80 -17.24 -14.69
N ILE A 262 -6.59 -16.03 -15.20
CA ILE A 262 -7.59 -14.95 -15.17
C ILE A 262 -8.83 -15.36 -15.97
N MET A 263 -8.64 -15.76 -17.23
CA MET A 263 -9.74 -16.15 -18.14
C MET A 263 -10.56 -17.34 -17.64
N ASP A 264 -9.92 -18.28 -16.94
CA ASP A 264 -10.56 -19.46 -16.35
C ASP A 264 -11.33 -19.14 -15.05
N SER A 265 -11.16 -17.94 -14.49
CA SER A 265 -11.80 -17.51 -13.24
C SER A 265 -13.02 -16.59 -13.47
N THR A 266 -13.87 -16.43 -12.46
CA THR A 266 -15.00 -15.49 -12.52
C THR A 266 -14.55 -14.03 -12.57
N VAL A 267 -13.34 -13.72 -12.09
CA VAL A 267 -12.74 -12.38 -12.05
C VAL A 267 -12.73 -11.74 -13.43
N TYR A 268 -12.46 -12.50 -14.50
CA TYR A 268 -12.47 -11.99 -15.88
C TYR A 268 -13.78 -11.28 -16.24
N LYS A 269 -14.92 -11.91 -15.91
CA LYS A 269 -16.25 -11.37 -16.19
C LYS A 269 -16.69 -10.34 -15.16
N GLU A 270 -16.45 -10.60 -13.88
CA GLU A 270 -16.86 -9.73 -12.77
C GLU A 270 -16.18 -8.36 -12.84
N ARG A 271 -14.89 -8.33 -13.16
CA ARG A 271 -14.10 -7.10 -13.27
C ARG A 271 -14.05 -6.54 -14.69
N ARG A 272 -14.75 -7.17 -15.64
CA ARG A 272 -14.80 -6.77 -17.06
C ARG A 272 -13.40 -6.57 -17.66
N ILE A 273 -12.53 -7.55 -17.45
CA ILE A 273 -11.14 -7.48 -17.92
C ILE A 273 -11.12 -7.57 -19.44
N GLU A 274 -10.34 -6.70 -20.07
CA GLU A 274 -10.13 -6.65 -21.52
C GLU A 274 -8.67 -6.97 -21.85
N VAL A 275 -8.44 -7.74 -22.91
CA VAL A 275 -7.10 -8.00 -23.44
C VAL A 275 -6.76 -6.89 -24.44
N LEU A 276 -5.85 -6.00 -24.06
CA LEU A 276 -5.51 -4.81 -24.85
C LEU A 276 -4.57 -5.12 -26.03
N SER A 277 -3.67 -6.10 -25.89
CA SER A 277 -2.73 -6.49 -26.94
C SER A 277 -2.23 -7.92 -26.75
N GLU A 278 -1.65 -8.49 -27.80
CA GLU A 278 -0.90 -9.75 -27.70
C GLU A 278 0.41 -9.59 -26.92
N ALA A 279 0.98 -10.73 -26.50
CA ALA A 279 2.21 -10.77 -25.74
C ALA A 279 3.39 -10.21 -26.55
N ASN A 280 4.10 -9.26 -25.97
CA ASN A 280 5.32 -8.67 -26.52
C ASN A 280 6.44 -8.71 -25.47
N THR A 281 7.69 -8.62 -25.90
CA THR A 281 8.80 -8.45 -24.96
C THR A 281 8.62 -7.16 -24.16
N ILE A 282 8.68 -7.27 -22.83
CA ILE A 282 8.62 -6.14 -21.89
C ILE A 282 9.90 -5.33 -21.87
N PHE A 283 10.99 -5.83 -22.47
CA PHE A 283 12.29 -5.16 -22.52
C PHE A 283 12.54 -4.51 -23.87
N ASP A 284 13.22 -3.37 -23.87
CA ASP A 284 13.83 -2.77 -25.05
C ASP A 284 15.17 -3.44 -25.41
N GLU A 285 15.83 -2.96 -26.46
CA GLU A 285 17.11 -3.49 -26.94
C GLU A 285 18.27 -3.32 -25.93
N LYS A 286 18.11 -2.45 -24.93
CA LYS A 286 19.10 -2.16 -23.89
C LYS A 286 18.84 -2.95 -22.60
N GLY A 287 17.78 -3.75 -22.54
CA GLY A 287 17.39 -4.50 -21.34
C GLY A 287 16.59 -3.67 -20.33
N SER A 288 16.16 -2.45 -20.69
CA SER A 288 15.28 -1.64 -19.86
C SER A 288 13.82 -2.00 -20.10
N LEU A 289 12.97 -1.87 -19.08
CA LEU A 289 11.53 -2.07 -19.25
C LEU A 289 10.95 -1.01 -20.19
N LYS A 290 10.16 -1.45 -21.17
CA LYS A 290 9.38 -0.56 -22.03
C LYS A 290 8.30 0.15 -21.22
N PRO A 291 7.92 1.39 -21.57
CA PRO A 291 6.75 2.04 -21.00
C PRO A 291 5.47 1.18 -21.11
N PHE A 292 4.55 1.41 -20.17
CA PHE A 292 3.21 0.82 -20.20
C PHE A 292 2.37 1.32 -21.37
#